data_AF-A0A963V955-F1
#
_entry.id   AF-A0A963V955-F1
#
_cell.length_a   1.000
_cell.length_b   1.000
_cell.length_c   1.000
_cell.angle_alpha   90.00
_cell.angle_beta   90.00
_cell.angle_gamma   90.00
#
_symmetry.space_group_name_H-M   'P 1'
#
loop_
_entity.id
_entity.type
_entity.pdbx_description
1 polymer ?
#
loop_
_entity_poly.entity_id
_entity_poly.type
_entity_poly.pdbx_seq_one_letter_code
_entity_poly.pdbx_strand_id
1 'polypeptide(L)' 'DFSRASDELSHLHWVPIAEARRLNLPFITEVVLAEVGALLSRGGRPDSVPFFDNSGDRPTFRRLS' A
#
# COMPACT_ATOMS: atom_id res chain seq x y z
N ASP A 1 13.98 -0.33 -13.17
CA ASP A 1 14.89 -0.75 -12.08
C ASP A 1 15.27 0.48 -11.27
N PHE A 2 15.70 0.36 -10.02
CA PHE A 2 16.07 1.50 -9.19
C PHE A 2 17.51 1.98 -9.46
N SER A 3 18.03 1.83 -10.70
CA SER A 3 19.44 2.12 -11.03
C SER A 3 19.86 3.58 -10.86
N ARG A 4 18.92 4.52 -10.75
CA ARG A 4 19.16 5.95 -10.52
C ARG A 4 18.82 6.41 -9.11
N ALA A 5 18.53 5.48 -8.20
CA ALA A 5 18.23 5.78 -6.81
C ALA A 5 19.50 6.29 -6.08
N SER A 6 19.31 7.19 -5.09
CA SER A 6 20.34 7.50 -4.12
C SER A 6 20.68 6.27 -3.27
N ASP A 7 21.82 6.29 -2.57
CA ASP A 7 22.31 5.17 -1.76
C ASP A 7 21.23 4.56 -0.86
N GLU A 8 20.41 5.39 -0.21
CA GLU A 8 19.32 4.97 0.68
C GLU A 8 18.24 4.11 -0.01
N LEU A 9 17.98 4.36 -1.30
CA LEU A 9 16.93 3.71 -2.08
C LEU A 9 17.48 2.60 -3.00
N SER A 10 18.80 2.41 -3.03
CA SER A 10 19.47 1.40 -3.86
C SER A 10 19.11 -0.05 -3.48
N HIS A 11 18.63 -0.26 -2.25
CA HIS A 11 18.21 -1.56 -1.72
C HIS A 11 16.76 -1.94 -2.06
N LEU A 12 16.05 -1.11 -2.82
CA LEU A 12 14.68 -1.41 -3.21
C LEU A 12 14.64 -2.42 -4.36
N HIS A 13 13.69 -3.36 -4.25
CA HIS A 13 13.44 -4.37 -5.26
C HIS A 13 11.95 -4.43 -5.61
N TRP A 14 11.67 -4.73 -6.87
CA TRP A 14 10.32 -5.03 -7.31
C TRP A 14 9.96 -6.46 -6.91
N VAL A 15 8.75 -6.64 -6.39
CA VAL A 15 8.21 -7.96 -6.03
C VAL A 15 6.85 -8.16 -6.68
N PRO A 16 6.52 -9.37 -7.16
CA PRO A 16 5.15 -9.70 -7.53
C PRO A 16 4.21 -9.51 -6.34
N ILE A 17 3.03 -8.92 -6.54
CA ILE A 17 2.07 -8.66 -5.46
C ILE A 17 1.69 -9.95 -4.70
N ALA A 18 1.57 -11.07 -5.42
CA ALA A 18 1.28 -12.37 -4.82
C ALA A 18 2.39 -12.85 -3.87
N GLU A 19 3.65 -12.52 -4.16
CA GLU A 19 4.81 -12.84 -3.33
C GLU A 19 4.98 -11.86 -2.17
N ALA A 20 4.67 -10.58 -2.40
CA ALA A 20 4.77 -9.53 -1.37
C ALA A 20 3.99 -9.90 -0.10
N ARG A 21 2.80 -10.50 -0.25
CA ARG A 21 1.93 -10.93 0.87
C ARG A 21 2.53 -12.04 1.74
N ARG A 22 3.62 -12.69 1.32
CA ARG A 22 4.32 -13.73 2.08
C ARG A 22 5.45 -13.17 2.95
N LEU A 23 5.79 -11.90 2.81
CA LEU A 23 6.82 -11.24 3.61
C LEU A 23 6.28 -10.91 5.01
N ASN A 24 7.19 -10.77 5.98
CA ASN A 24 6.85 -10.21 7.28
C ASN A 24 6.69 -8.69 7.14
N LEU A 25 5.46 -8.22 6.98
CA LEU A 25 5.15 -6.83 6.66
C LEU A 25 4.56 -6.10 7.86
N PRO A 26 4.77 -4.77 7.96
CA PRO A 26 3.97 -3.96 8.86
C PRO A 26 2.49 -4.05 8.49
N PHE A 27 1.61 -4.07 9.49
CA PHE A 27 0.15 -4.18 9.31
C PHE A 27 -0.41 -3.20 8.27
N ILE A 28 0.05 -1.94 8.27
CA ILE A 28 -0.41 -0.95 7.30
C ILE A 28 -0.11 -1.34 5.86
N THR A 29 1.01 -2.02 5.61
CA THR A 29 1.40 -2.50 4.29
C THR A 29 0.52 -3.66 3.85
N GLU A 30 0.13 -4.55 4.77
CA GLU A 30 -0.81 -5.63 4.47
C GLU A 30 -2.19 -5.11 4.02
N VAL A 31 -2.70 -4.07 4.71
CA VAL A 31 -3.95 -3.40 4.35
C VAL A 31 -3.87 -2.84 2.93
N VAL A 32 -2.78 -2.15 2.59
CA VAL A 32 -2.56 -1.60 1.24
C VAL A 32 -2.51 -2.71 0.18
N LEU A 33 -1.79 -3.81 0.43
CA LEU A 33 -1.71 -4.91 -0.53
C LEU A 33 -3.07 -5.60 -0.74
N ALA A 34 -3.90 -5.70 0.29
CA ALA A 34 -5.26 -6.23 0.18
C ALA A 34 -6.14 -5.33 -0.71
N GLU A 35 -6.08 -4.02 -0.51
CA GLU A 35 -6.84 -3.03 -1.30
C GLU A 35 -6.39 -3.01 -2.77
N VAL A 36 -5.09 -3.10 -3.04
CA VAL A 36 -4.57 -3.23 -4.41
C VAL A 36 -5.08 -4.52 -5.08
N GLY A 37 -5.10 -5.64 -4.36
CA GLY A 37 -5.64 -6.89 -4.88
C GLY A 37 -7.13 -6.79 -5.25
N ALA A 38 -7.93 -6.13 -4.40
CA ALA A 38 -9.34 -5.87 -4.68
C ALA A 38 -9.52 -4.96 -5.90
N LEU A 39 -8.69 -3.91 -6.02
CA LEU A 39 -8.70 -2.99 -7.16
C LEU A 39 -8.41 -3.70 -8.49
N LEU A 40 -7.36 -4.53 -8.51
CA LEU A 40 -7.00 -5.32 -9.68
C LEU A 40 -8.11 -6.31 -10.08
N SER A 41 -8.83 -6.85 -9.11
CA SER A 41 -9.94 -7.80 -9.35
C SER A 41 -11.21 -7.11 -9.86
N ARG A 42 -11.56 -5.93 -9.32
CA ARG A 42 -12.75 -5.16 -9.73
C ARG A 42 -12.55 -4.50 -11.10
N GLY A 43 -11.36 -3.94 -11.34
CA GLY A 43 -11.10 -3.06 -12.49
C GLY A 43 -11.75 -1.67 -12.32
N GLY A 44 -11.08 -0.64 -12.83
CA GLY A 44 -11.57 0.74 -12.77
C GLY A 44 -11.35 1.44 -11.41
N ARG A 45 -11.73 2.72 -11.34
CA ARG A 45 -11.50 3.57 -10.14
C ARG A 45 -12.40 3.12 -8.98
N PRO A 46 -11.89 3.00 -7.74
CA PRO A 46 -12.73 2.74 -6.58
C PRO A 46 -13.65 3.93 -6.30
N ASP A 47 -14.83 3.66 -5.74
CA ASP A 47 -15.80 4.72 -5.38
C ASP A 47 -15.32 5.51 -4.15
N SER A 48 -14.44 4.92 -3.35
CA SER A 48 -13.72 5.60 -2.27
C SER A 48 -12.38 4.92 -1.96
N VAL A 49 -11.43 5.67 -1.42
CA VAL A 49 -10.12 5.16 -0.98
C VAL A 49 -10.02 5.14 0.55
N PRO A 50 -9.36 4.14 1.14
CA PRO A 50 -9.13 4.09 2.58
C PRO A 50 -8.17 5.22 2.97
N PHE A 51 -8.43 5.86 4.11
CA PHE A 51 -7.63 6.96 4.63
C PHE A 51 -7.46 6.80 6.13
N PHE A 52 -6.20 6.71 6.57
CA PHE A 52 -5.87 6.71 8.00
C PHE A 52 -5.63 8.15 8.44
N ASP A 53 -6.59 8.71 9.16
CA ASP A 53 -6.54 10.08 9.66
C ASP A 53 -5.77 10.15 10.97
N ASN A 54 -4.59 10.76 10.90
CA ASN A 54 -3.74 11.07 12.04
C ASN A 54 -3.76 12.57 12.42
N SER A 55 -4.71 13.36 11.91
CA SER A 55 -4.76 14.80 12.20
C SER A 55 -5.28 15.14 13.61
N GLY A 56 -6.00 14.22 14.25
CA GLY A 56 -6.52 14.37 15.61
C GLY A 56 -5.65 13.73 16.70
N ASP A 57 -6.15 13.77 17.92
CA ASP A 57 -5.56 13.12 19.10
C ASP A 57 -5.68 11.58 19.08
N ARG A 58 -6.64 11.07 18.31
CA ARG A 58 -6.87 9.63 18.11
C ARG A 58 -6.83 9.29 16.62
N PRO A 59 -5.92 8.40 16.19
CA PRO A 59 -5.93 7.89 14.83
C PRO A 59 -7.26 7.22 14.49
N THR A 60 -7.84 7.54 13.33
CA THR A 60 -9.10 6.94 12.87
C THR A 60 -9.02 6.49 11.42
N PHE A 61 -9.73 5.41 11.10
CA PHE A 61 -9.86 4.95 9.72
C PHE A 61 -11.11 5.55 9.08
N ARG A 62 -10.96 6.20 7.92
CA ARG A 62 -12.01 6.84 7.13
C ARG A 62 -11.94 6.37 5.68
N ARG A 63 -12.95 6.71 4.86
CA ARG A 63 -12.86 6.60 3.41
C ARG A 63 -13.10 7.95 2.75
N LEU A 64 -12.33 8.25 1.69
CA LEU A 64 -12.44 9.47 0.90
C LEU A 64 -13.08 9.12 -0.45
N SER A 65 -14.11 9.85 -0.87
CA SER A 65 -14.83 9.69 -2.15
C SER A 65 -14.29 10.56 -3.26
#